data_AF-A0EHP4-F1
#
_entry.id   AF-A0EHP4-F1
#
_cell.length_a   1.000
_cell.length_b   1.000
_cell.length_c   1.000
_cell.angle_alpha   90.00
_cell.angle_beta   90.00
_cell.angle_gamma   90.00
#
_symmetry.space_group_name_H-M   'P 1'
#
loop_
_entity.id
_entity.type
_entity.pdbx_description
1 polymer ?
#
loop_
_entity_poly.entity_id
_entity_poly.type
_entity_poly.pdbx_seq_one_letter_code
_entity_poly.pdbx_strand_id
1 'polypeptide(L)'
;MRESFDGQQLLTASWSQEKQLQTWDLRTCKLICNFDWNSQIKVSNQPCQLYSGQFSRQFDNQLTLAGGSGENEVRIFDSQDFDNAQICIHDLCREVNTVDWAHKDSRFAFSGGDGYLRIFEIQQIN
;
A
#
# COMPACT_ATOMS: atom_id res chain seq x y z
N MET A 1 0.36 2.65 -11.19
CA MET A 1 -1.04 3.10 -10.97
C MET A 1 -1.97 1.90 -10.93
N ARG A 2 -3.06 1.98 -10.16
CA ARG A 2 -4.14 0.98 -10.06
C ARG A 2 -5.47 1.70 -9.87
N GLU A 3 -6.52 1.20 -10.49
CA GLU A 3 -7.89 1.70 -10.29
C GLU A 3 -8.52 1.05 -9.05
N SER A 4 -9.39 1.77 -8.34
CA SER A 4 -10.26 1.20 -7.31
C SER A 4 -11.29 0.26 -7.94
N PHE A 5 -11.81 -0.69 -7.15
CA PHE A 5 -12.73 -1.68 -7.68
C PHE A 5 -14.06 -1.09 -8.18
N ASP A 6 -14.50 0.00 -7.57
CA ASP A 6 -15.70 0.73 -7.96
C ASP A 6 -15.49 1.67 -9.17
N GLY A 7 -14.26 1.78 -9.68
CA GLY A 7 -13.90 2.61 -10.82
C GLY A 7 -13.96 4.12 -10.56
N GLN A 8 -13.99 4.55 -9.29
CA GLN A 8 -14.12 5.96 -8.94
C GLN A 8 -12.77 6.64 -8.67
N GLN A 9 -11.77 5.86 -8.23
CA GLN A 9 -10.49 6.38 -7.78
C GLN A 9 -9.30 5.73 -8.51
N LEU A 10 -8.23 6.49 -8.62
CA LEU A 10 -6.93 6.01 -9.11
C LEU A 10 -5.92 6.10 -7.98
N LEU A 11 -5.23 5.00 -7.70
CA LEU A 11 -4.08 4.93 -6.81
C LEU A 11 -2.78 5.06 -7.61
N THR A 12 -1.91 5.97 -7.19
CA THR A 12 -0.56 6.12 -7.74
C THR A 12 0.47 5.88 -6.66
N ALA A 13 1.28 4.85 -6.87
CA ALA A 13 2.54 4.64 -6.16
C ALA A 13 3.67 5.19 -7.05
N SER A 14 4.59 5.95 -6.47
CA SER A 14 5.66 6.62 -7.18
C SER A 14 7.00 6.46 -6.48
N TRP A 15 8.06 6.45 -7.28
CA TRP A 15 9.42 6.49 -6.78
C TRP A 15 9.76 7.92 -6.35
N SER A 16 9.23 8.35 -5.21
CA SER A 16 9.39 9.68 -4.63
C SER A 16 9.71 9.58 -3.14
N GLN A 17 10.38 10.58 -2.58
CA GLN A 17 10.65 10.68 -1.14
C GLN A 17 9.45 11.22 -0.35
N GLU A 18 8.61 12.01 -1.00
CA GLU A 18 7.42 12.61 -0.40
C GLU A 18 6.21 12.36 -1.30
N LYS A 19 5.03 12.25 -0.68
CA LYS A 19 3.74 12.06 -1.38
C LYS A 19 3.80 10.87 -2.35
N GLN A 20 4.52 9.83 -1.94
CA GLN A 20 4.84 8.67 -2.77
C GLN A 20 3.62 7.82 -3.09
N LEU A 21 2.58 7.87 -2.25
CA LEU A 21 1.31 7.19 -2.45
C LEU A 21 0.17 8.21 -2.40
N GLN A 22 -0.64 8.23 -3.45
CA GLN A 22 -1.71 9.21 -3.61
C GLN A 22 -2.94 8.58 -4.25
N THR A 23 -4.12 9.08 -3.91
CA THR A 23 -5.37 8.75 -4.58
C THR A 23 -5.95 9.97 -5.30
N TRP A 24 -6.59 9.71 -6.43
CA TRP A 24 -7.13 10.71 -7.33
C TRP A 24 -8.54 10.33 -7.72
N ASP A 25 -9.41 11.31 -7.86
CA ASP A 25 -10.75 11.11 -8.42
C ASP A 25 -10.59 10.91 -9.94
N LEU A 26 -11.00 9.74 -10.42
CA LEU A 26 -10.74 9.32 -11.81
C LEU A 26 -11.50 10.20 -12.82
N ARG A 27 -12.66 10.74 -12.43
CA ARG A 27 -13.53 11.54 -13.31
C ARG A 27 -13.04 12.97 -13.44
N THR A 28 -12.52 13.55 -12.37
CA THR A 28 -12.15 14.96 -12.28
C THR A 28 -10.64 15.19 -12.33
N CYS A 29 -9.85 14.12 -12.24
CA CYS A 29 -8.39 14.15 -12.15
C CYS A 29 -7.88 14.99 -10.97
N LYS A 30 -8.69 15.17 -9.93
CA LYS A 30 -8.31 15.92 -8.73
C LYS A 30 -7.70 14.98 -7.72
N LEU A 31 -6.67 15.47 -7.03
CA LEU A 31 -6.07 14.78 -5.90
C LEU A 31 -7.10 14.66 -4.77
N ILE A 32 -7.27 13.44 -4.24
CA ILE A 32 -8.11 13.15 -3.08
C ILE A 32 -7.25 13.15 -1.82
N CYS A 33 -6.21 12.30 -1.80
CA CYS A 33 -5.39 12.07 -0.62
C CYS A 33 -3.90 11.95 -0.95
N ASN A 34 -3.05 12.43 -0.04
CA ASN A 34 -1.65 12.03 0.06
C ASN A 34 -1.52 11.18 1.32
N PHE A 35 -1.11 9.93 1.16
CA PHE A 35 -0.91 9.04 2.30
C PHE A 35 0.36 9.47 3.04
N ASP A 36 0.27 9.60 4.36
CA ASP A 36 1.46 9.74 5.19
C ASP A 36 2.06 8.36 5.44
N TRP A 37 3.13 8.06 4.68
CA TRP A 37 3.82 6.78 4.76
C TRP A 37 4.22 6.41 6.18
N ASN A 38 4.65 7.39 6.98
CA ASN A 38 5.21 7.18 8.32
C ASN A 38 4.23 7.50 9.46
N SER A 39 2.94 7.74 9.14
CA SER A 39 1.86 8.18 10.05
C SER A 39 1.94 7.66 11.51
N GLN A 40 1.16 6.64 11.86
CA GLN A 40 1.10 6.12 13.24
C GLN A 40 2.22 5.12 13.53
N ILE A 41 2.74 4.46 12.49
CA ILE A 41 3.78 3.44 12.60
C ILE A 41 5.08 4.03 12.05
N LYS A 42 6.00 4.37 12.95
CA LYS A 42 7.31 4.89 12.58
C LYS A 42 8.42 3.90 12.93
N VAL A 43 8.78 3.07 11.96
CA VAL A 43 9.91 2.13 12.06
C VAL A 43 11.23 2.82 11.70
N SER A 44 11.20 3.69 10.68
CA SER A 44 12.38 4.40 10.18
C SER A 44 12.11 5.89 9.95
N ASN A 45 13.20 6.66 9.84
CA ASN A 45 13.17 8.07 9.45
C ASN A 45 13.37 8.27 7.94
N GLN A 46 13.71 7.22 7.19
CA GLN A 46 13.91 7.31 5.75
C GLN A 46 12.60 7.01 5.01
N PRO A 47 12.36 7.65 3.85
CA PRO A 47 11.19 7.37 3.04
C PRO A 47 11.33 6.06 2.26
N CYS A 48 10.24 5.33 2.08
CA CYS A 48 10.17 4.24 1.11
C CYS A 48 9.68 4.78 -0.24
N GLN A 49 10.48 4.62 -1.30
CA GLN A 49 10.08 5.00 -2.65
C GLN A 49 9.34 3.83 -3.31
N LEU A 50 8.12 4.07 -3.77
CA LEU A 50 7.19 2.98 -4.06
C LEU A 50 7.24 2.50 -5.50
N TYR A 51 7.18 1.19 -5.67
CA TYR A 51 7.07 0.54 -6.97
C TYR A 51 5.65 0.03 -7.24
N SER A 52 4.93 -0.36 -6.19
CA SER A 52 3.61 -0.95 -6.33
C SER A 52 2.68 -0.53 -5.21
N GLY A 53 1.39 -0.47 -5.53
CA GLY A 53 0.33 -0.26 -4.58
C GLY A 53 -1.02 -0.70 -5.15
N GLN A 54 -1.93 -1.16 -4.31
CA GLN A 54 -3.23 -1.69 -4.72
C GLN A 54 -4.28 -1.58 -3.61
N PHE A 55 -5.51 -1.27 -3.99
CA PHE A 55 -6.68 -1.37 -3.13
C PHE A 55 -7.08 -2.82 -2.88
N SER A 56 -7.59 -3.10 -1.68
CA SER A 56 -8.19 -4.38 -1.36
C SER A 56 -9.57 -4.52 -2.00
N ARG A 57 -9.84 -5.68 -2.61
CA ARG A 57 -11.17 -5.98 -3.15
C ARG A 57 -12.13 -6.48 -2.09
N GLN A 58 -11.64 -7.36 -1.21
CA GLN A 58 -12.46 -8.02 -0.19
C GLN A 58 -12.97 -7.06 0.90
N PHE A 59 -12.32 -5.90 1.06
CA PHE A 59 -12.71 -4.88 2.03
C PHE A 59 -13.21 -3.60 1.32
N ASP A 60 -13.85 -3.73 0.15
CA ASP A 60 -14.47 -2.60 -0.57
C ASP A 60 -13.57 -1.36 -0.77
N ASN A 61 -12.31 -1.60 -1.14
CA ASN A 61 -11.25 -0.58 -1.28
C ASN A 61 -10.80 0.11 0.02
N GLN A 62 -11.26 -0.34 1.19
CA GLN A 62 -10.89 0.23 2.49
C GLN A 62 -9.39 0.15 2.77
N LEU A 63 -8.77 -0.99 2.43
CA LEU A 63 -7.36 -1.21 2.70
C LEU A 63 -6.53 -0.91 1.45
N THR A 64 -5.42 -0.21 1.64
CA THR A 64 -4.45 0.04 0.58
C THR A 64 -3.12 -0.61 0.94
N LEU A 65 -2.63 -1.51 0.10
CA LEU A 65 -1.33 -2.19 0.23
C LEU A 65 -0.32 -1.49 -0.67
N ALA A 66 0.90 -1.25 -0.19
CA ALA A 66 1.97 -0.68 -1.00
C ALA A 66 3.35 -1.14 -0.54
N GLY A 67 4.33 -1.11 -1.45
CA GLY A 67 5.71 -1.46 -1.16
C GLY A 67 6.72 -0.88 -2.16
N GLY A 68 7.98 -0.86 -1.76
CA GLY A 68 9.04 -0.25 -2.56
C GLY A 68 10.47 -0.46 -2.05
N SER A 69 11.35 0.47 -2.43
CA SER A 69 12.77 0.52 -2.07
C SER A 69 13.08 1.55 -1.00
N GLY A 70 14.34 1.63 -0.58
CA GLY A 70 14.81 2.56 0.47
C GLY A 70 14.83 1.81 1.80
N GLU A 71 13.73 1.89 2.54
CA GLU A 71 13.53 1.10 3.77
C GLU A 71 13.01 -0.32 3.51
N ASN A 72 12.70 -0.65 2.25
CA ASN A 72 12.23 -1.97 1.84
C ASN A 72 11.05 -2.45 2.69
N GLU A 73 10.01 -1.63 2.79
CA GLU A 73 8.84 -1.93 3.61
C GLU A 73 7.63 -2.31 2.76
N VAL A 74 6.72 -3.06 3.37
CA VAL A 74 5.33 -3.19 2.91
C VAL A 74 4.42 -2.58 3.95
N ARG A 75 3.50 -1.72 3.51
CA ARG A 75 2.52 -1.09 4.40
C ARG A 75 1.10 -1.32 3.95
N ILE A 76 0.21 -1.37 4.93
CA ILE A 76 -1.24 -1.40 4.74
C ILE A 76 -1.84 -0.20 5.45
N PHE A 77 -2.60 0.58 4.69
CA PHE A 77 -3.31 1.78 5.14
C PHE A 77 -4.81 1.50 5.19
N ASP A 78 -5.52 2.15 6.11
CA ASP A 78 -6.97 2.00 6.26
C ASP A 78 -7.68 3.35 6.04
N SER A 79 -8.56 3.40 5.04
CA SER A 79 -9.32 4.61 4.71
C SER A 79 -10.35 5.01 5.78
N GLN A 80 -10.75 4.08 6.66
CA GLN A 80 -11.61 4.39 7.81
C GLN A 80 -10.84 5.08 8.96
N ASP A 81 -9.52 4.93 9.00
CA ASP A 81 -8.62 5.63 9.93
C ASP A 81 -7.78 6.68 9.20
N PHE A 82 -8.45 7.57 8.46
CA PHE A 82 -7.82 8.73 7.80
C PHE A 82 -6.64 8.37 6.89
N ASP A 83 -6.69 7.19 6.24
CA ASP A 83 -5.61 6.66 5.41
C ASP A 83 -4.28 6.47 6.18
N ASN A 84 -4.34 6.22 7.50
CA ASN A 84 -3.19 5.93 8.34
C ASN A 84 -2.68 4.50 8.13
N ALA A 85 -1.36 4.33 8.26
CA ALA A 85 -0.71 3.02 8.23
C ALA A 85 -1.10 2.20 9.47
N GLN A 86 -1.74 1.04 9.25
CA GLN A 86 -2.15 0.09 10.29
C GLN A 86 -1.17 -1.08 10.42
N ILE A 87 -0.46 -1.42 9.35
CA ILE A 87 0.50 -2.52 9.33
C ILE A 87 1.77 -2.06 8.61
N CYS A 88 2.92 -2.41 9.18
CA CYS A 88 4.23 -2.29 8.54
C CYS A 88 4.98 -3.63 8.64
N ILE A 89 5.35 -4.19 7.50
CA ILE A 89 6.28 -5.30 7.39
C ILE A 89 7.62 -4.71 6.97
N HIS A 90 8.61 -4.79 7.86
CA HIS A 90 9.92 -4.14 7.74
C HIS A 90 11.07 -5.17 7.88
N ASP A 91 12.31 -4.68 7.95
CA ASP A 91 13.54 -5.48 7.99
C ASP A 91 13.72 -6.43 6.80
N LEU A 92 13.15 -6.06 5.64
CA LEU A 92 13.36 -6.79 4.40
C LEU A 92 14.75 -6.45 3.83
N CYS A 93 15.52 -7.47 3.47
CA CYS A 93 16.89 -7.31 3.01
C CYS A 93 16.99 -6.73 1.58
N ARG A 94 15.87 -6.68 0.84
CA ARG A 94 15.76 -6.16 -0.54
C ARG A 94 14.41 -5.50 -0.76
N GLU A 95 14.35 -4.67 -1.79
CA GLU A 95 13.18 -3.90 -2.19
C GLU A 95 11.98 -4.76 -2.55
N VAL A 96 10.78 -4.20 -2.36
CA VAL A 96 9.50 -4.83 -2.73
C VAL A 96 9.07 -4.31 -4.09
N ASN A 97 9.12 -5.18 -5.09
CA ASN A 97 8.85 -4.82 -6.49
C ASN A 97 7.35 -4.89 -6.83
N THR A 98 6.61 -5.78 -6.17
CA THR A 98 5.18 -5.94 -6.42
C THR A 98 4.41 -6.36 -5.18
N VAL A 99 3.13 -6.02 -5.19
CA VAL A 99 2.13 -6.40 -4.19
C VAL A 99 0.84 -6.78 -4.91
N ASP A 100 0.06 -7.70 -4.33
CA ASP A 100 -1.27 -8.06 -4.84
C ASP A 100 -2.19 -8.53 -3.71
N TRP A 101 -3.47 -8.22 -3.81
CA TRP A 101 -4.53 -8.72 -2.95
C TRP A 101 -5.19 -9.96 -3.56
N ALA A 102 -5.57 -10.91 -2.72
CA ALA A 102 -6.44 -11.99 -3.15
C ALA A 102 -7.81 -11.43 -3.58
N HIS A 103 -8.43 -12.09 -4.56
CA HIS A 103 -9.70 -11.63 -5.11
C HIS A 103 -10.90 -11.90 -4.19
N LYS A 104 -10.87 -12.96 -3.37
CA LYS A 104 -12.05 -13.47 -2.64
C LYS A 104 -11.85 -13.69 -1.15
N ASP A 105 -10.63 -13.54 -0.64
CA ASP A 105 -10.32 -13.76 0.77
C ASP A 105 -9.42 -12.66 1.30
N SER A 106 -9.11 -12.70 2.59
CA SER A 106 -8.37 -11.66 3.30
C SER A 106 -6.85 -11.75 3.13
N ARG A 107 -6.36 -12.51 2.14
CA ARG A 107 -4.92 -12.65 1.90
C ARG A 107 -4.36 -11.58 0.99
N PHE A 108 -3.07 -11.33 1.16
CA PHE A 108 -2.27 -10.55 0.24
C PHE A 108 -0.90 -11.18 0.07
N ALA A 109 -0.23 -10.81 -1.01
CA ALA A 109 1.11 -11.26 -1.32
C ALA A 109 1.99 -10.11 -1.75
N PHE A 110 3.30 -10.28 -1.55
CA PHE A 110 4.32 -9.41 -2.10
C PHE A 110 5.60 -10.18 -2.41
N SER A 111 6.37 -9.65 -3.34
CA SER A 111 7.68 -10.19 -3.70
C SER A 111 8.64 -9.09 -4.15
N GLY A 112 9.93 -9.40 -4.10
CA GLY A 112 10.99 -8.40 -4.20
C GLY A 112 12.33 -8.97 -4.68
N GLY A 113 13.37 -8.15 -4.54
CA GLY A 113 14.72 -8.49 -4.98
C GLY A 113 15.41 -9.61 -4.20
N ASP A 114 14.80 -10.09 -3.11
CA ASP A 114 15.31 -11.20 -2.30
C ASP A 114 14.91 -12.58 -2.82
N GLY A 115 14.05 -12.64 -3.84
CA GLY A 115 13.60 -13.87 -4.48
C GLY A 115 12.51 -14.64 -3.73
N TYR A 116 11.97 -14.08 -2.64
CA TYR A 116 10.87 -14.71 -1.91
C TYR A 116 9.50 -14.18 -2.34
N LEU A 117 8.53 -15.08 -2.45
CA LEU A 117 7.11 -14.75 -2.45
C LEU A 117 6.58 -14.95 -1.03
N ARG A 118 6.02 -13.90 -0.44
CA ARG A 118 5.41 -13.96 0.88
C ARG A 118 3.91 -13.77 0.76
N ILE A 119 3.15 -14.57 1.50
CA ILE A 119 1.69 -14.55 1.52
C ILE A 119 1.26 -14.45 2.98
N PHE A 120 0.38 -13.50 3.27
CA PHE A 120 -0.17 -13.24 4.60
C PHE A 120 -1.70 -13.26 4.52
N GLU A 121 -2.34 -13.51 5.65
CA GLU A 121 -3.80 -13.38 5.83
C GLU A 121 -4.08 -12.27 6.84
N ILE A 122 -5.02 -11.39 6.53
CA ILE A 122 -5.53 -10.40 7.48
C ILE A 122 -6.67 -10.99 8.29
N GLN A 123 -6.57 -10.81 9.61
CA GLN A 123 -7.64 -11.12 10.54
C GLN A 123 -8.06 -9.83 11.25
N GLN A 124 -9.34 -9.47 11.14
CA GLN A 124 -9.94 -8.47 12.02
C GLN A 124 -10.26 -9.14 13.35
N ILE A 125 -9.71 -8.57 14.43
CA ILE A 125 -10.04 -8.99 15.79
C ILE A 125 -11.25 -8.16 16.20
N ASN A 126 -12.38 -8.84 16.45
CA ASN A 126 -13.60 -8.23 17.00
C ASN A 126 -13.44 -7.87 18.47
#